data_AF-A0A196SCP9-F1
#
_entry.id   AF-A0A196SCP9-F1
#
_cell.length_a   1.000
_cell.length_b   1.000
_cell.length_c   1.000
_cell.angle_alpha   90.00
_cell.angle_beta   90.00
_cell.angle_gamma   90.00
#
_symmetry.space_group_name_H-M   'P 1'
#
loop_
_entity.id
_entity.type
_entity.pdbx_description
1 polymer ?
#
loop_
_entity_poly.entity_id
_entity_poly.type
_entity_poly.pdbx_seq_one_letter_code
_entity_poly.pdbx_strand_id
1 'polypeptide(L)'
;MGAYKYLEELWRKKQSDAMRYLLRIRSWEYRQLPKVCRVTHPTRPDKARKLGMKAKQGYVVYRVAIRRGGRKRPNPKGIVYGKPKNQGINQLKNRRNLRVIAECRVGRVCPNLRVLNSYWVNQDATYKYYEVILVDPNHSAIRNDPTINWIVNPVHKHRERNLRVIAECRVGRVCPNLRVLNSYWVNQDATYKYYEVILVDPNHSAIRNDPTINWIVNPVHKHRECRGLTAAGRHARGMTKKGHRANKRIGGSWRASWMRRNTLSLRRFR
;
A
#
# COMPACT_ATOMS: atom_id res chain seq x y z
N MET A 1 -5.10 -22.99 -21.72
CA MET A 1 -5.35 -22.01 -20.64
C MET A 1 -4.53 -22.43 -19.41
N GLY A 2 -3.67 -21.59 -18.83
CA GLY A 2 -2.76 -22.03 -17.74
C GLY A 2 -3.40 -22.05 -16.35
N ALA A 3 -2.88 -22.86 -15.42
CA ALA A 3 -3.41 -23.04 -14.05
C ALA A 3 -3.69 -21.71 -13.30
N TYR A 4 -2.83 -20.71 -13.44
CA TYR A 4 -3.02 -19.40 -12.79
C TYR A 4 -4.22 -18.61 -13.32
N LYS A 5 -4.69 -18.87 -14.54
CA LYS A 5 -5.90 -18.25 -15.09
C LYS A 5 -7.13 -18.77 -14.37
N TYR A 6 -7.22 -20.08 -14.11
CA TYR A 6 -8.33 -20.67 -13.34
C TYR A 6 -8.39 -20.11 -11.92
N LEU A 7 -7.24 -20.00 -11.25
CA LEU A 7 -7.17 -19.36 -9.93
C LEU A 7 -7.68 -17.92 -9.97
N GLU A 8 -7.30 -17.14 -10.98
CA GLU A 8 -7.78 -15.76 -11.12
C GLU A 8 -9.30 -15.68 -11.29
N GLU A 9 -9.89 -16.53 -12.14
CA GLU A 9 -11.35 -16.54 -12.37
C GLU A 9 -12.11 -16.97 -11.11
N LEU A 10 -11.61 -17.97 -10.38
CA LEU A 10 -12.17 -18.41 -9.11
C LEU A 10 -12.16 -17.29 -8.05
N TRP A 11 -11.08 -16.49 -8.01
CA TRP A 11 -11.00 -15.31 -7.15
C TRP A 11 -11.80 -14.10 -7.65
N ARG A 12 -12.32 -14.09 -8.88
CA ARG A 12 -13.29 -13.07 -9.31
C ARG A 12 -14.65 -13.34 -8.69
N LYS A 13 -15.13 -14.58 -8.76
CA LYS A 13 -16.43 -15.03 -8.22
C LYS A 13 -16.35 -15.49 -6.75
N LYS A 14 -15.92 -14.60 -5.84
CA LYS A 14 -15.70 -14.93 -4.41
C LYS A 14 -16.97 -15.27 -3.63
N GLN A 15 -18.14 -14.89 -4.16
CA GLN A 15 -19.44 -15.18 -3.57
C GLN A 15 -20.02 -16.53 -4.07
N SER A 16 -19.30 -17.27 -4.92
CA SER A 16 -19.70 -18.65 -5.24
C SER A 16 -19.67 -19.52 -3.99
N ASP A 17 -20.41 -20.62 -4.00
CA ASP A 17 -20.55 -21.49 -2.84
C ASP A 17 -19.21 -22.10 -2.41
N ALA A 18 -18.48 -22.70 -3.35
CA ALA A 18 -17.14 -23.24 -3.13
C ALA A 18 -16.17 -22.21 -2.52
N MET A 19 -16.18 -20.96 -3.02
CA MET A 19 -15.31 -19.92 -2.47
C MET A 19 -15.75 -19.44 -1.09
N ARG A 20 -17.06 -19.32 -0.84
CA ARG A 20 -17.57 -18.96 0.47
C ARG A 20 -17.22 -20.01 1.52
N TYR A 21 -17.38 -21.28 1.19
CA TYR A 21 -16.99 -22.41 2.03
C TYR A 21 -15.50 -22.34 2.41
N LEU A 22 -14.62 -22.25 1.39
CA LEU A 22 -13.18 -22.18 1.60
C LEU A 22 -12.72 -20.91 2.35
N LEU A 23 -13.36 -19.76 2.12
CA LEU A 23 -13.08 -18.53 2.87
C LEU A 23 -13.57 -18.60 4.33
N ARG A 24 -14.65 -19.34 4.62
CA ARG A 24 -15.13 -19.57 5.99
C ARG A 24 -14.15 -20.43 6.79
N ILE A 25 -13.71 -21.56 6.23
CA ILE A 25 -12.72 -22.44 6.88
C ILE A 25 -11.42 -21.67 7.16
N ARG A 26 -10.89 -20.96 6.16
CA ARG A 26 -9.70 -20.12 6.35
C ARG A 26 -9.92 -19.02 7.40
N SER A 27 -11.09 -18.38 7.43
CA SER A 27 -11.38 -17.36 8.46
C SER A 27 -11.44 -17.95 9.86
N TRP A 28 -11.86 -19.21 10.01
CA TRP A 28 -11.79 -19.90 11.28
C TRP A 28 -10.33 -20.12 11.73
N GLU A 29 -9.48 -20.66 10.85
CA GLU A 29 -8.04 -20.83 11.12
C GLU A 29 -7.38 -19.50 11.48
N TYR A 30 -7.63 -18.45 10.69
CA TYR A 30 -6.94 -17.16 10.86
C TYR A 30 -7.34 -16.42 12.15
N ARG A 31 -8.49 -16.77 12.75
CA ARG A 31 -8.91 -16.21 14.04
C ARG A 31 -8.06 -16.74 15.19
N GLN A 32 -7.56 -17.97 15.08
CA GLN A 32 -6.73 -18.62 16.10
C GLN A 32 -5.26 -18.17 16.01
N LEU A 33 -4.82 -17.71 14.83
CA LEU A 33 -3.45 -17.25 14.62
C LEU A 33 -3.21 -15.84 15.17
N PRO A 34 -1.94 -15.48 15.47
CA PRO A 34 -1.55 -14.12 15.80
C PRO A 34 -1.95 -13.11 14.71
N LYS A 35 -2.20 -11.86 15.11
CA LYS A 35 -2.64 -10.80 14.18
C LYS A 35 -1.60 -10.45 13.10
N VAL A 36 -0.34 -10.80 13.32
CA VAL A 36 0.74 -10.75 12.32
C VAL A 36 1.47 -12.08 12.40
N CYS A 37 1.37 -12.91 11.37
CA CYS A 37 2.03 -14.22 11.33
C CYS A 37 2.75 -14.42 9.99
N ARG A 38 3.90 -15.11 10.03
CA ARG A 38 4.62 -15.51 8.82
C ARG A 38 3.87 -16.68 8.17
N VAL A 39 3.76 -16.67 6.84
CA VAL A 39 3.19 -17.76 6.06
C VAL A 39 4.29 -18.39 5.22
N THR A 40 4.31 -19.73 5.16
CA THR A 40 5.29 -20.49 4.36
C THR A 40 5.05 -20.28 2.87
N HIS A 41 3.80 -20.40 2.43
CA HIS A 41 3.39 -20.24 1.04
C HIS A 41 2.23 -19.23 0.91
N PRO A 42 2.22 -18.39 -0.14
CA PRO A 42 1.14 -17.44 -0.34
C PRO A 42 -0.18 -18.17 -0.59
N THR A 43 -1.24 -17.75 0.08
CA THR A 43 -2.59 -18.30 -0.15
C THR A 43 -3.08 -18.07 -1.59
N ARG A 44 -2.52 -17.04 -2.24
CA ARG A 44 -2.80 -16.67 -3.64
C ARG A 44 -1.53 -16.56 -4.47
N PRO A 45 -0.97 -17.70 -4.95
CA PRO A 45 0.24 -17.69 -5.76
C PRO A 45 0.10 -16.86 -7.05
N ASP A 46 -1.09 -16.88 -7.66
CA ASP A 46 -1.46 -16.08 -8.85
C ASP A 46 -1.24 -14.58 -8.60
N LYS A 47 -1.76 -14.08 -7.47
CA LYS A 47 -1.74 -12.66 -7.14
C LYS A 47 -0.37 -12.24 -6.62
N ALA A 48 0.28 -13.07 -5.82
CA ALA A 48 1.62 -12.82 -5.32
C ALA A 48 2.62 -12.67 -6.48
N ARG A 49 2.59 -13.57 -7.47
CA ARG A 49 3.42 -13.47 -8.69
C ARG A 49 3.15 -12.21 -9.49
N LYS A 50 1.87 -11.84 -9.65
CA LYS A 50 1.50 -10.57 -10.31
C LYS A 50 2.04 -9.33 -9.60
N LEU A 51 2.20 -9.39 -8.28
CA LEU A 51 2.73 -8.30 -7.47
C LEU A 51 4.26 -8.31 -7.33
N GLY A 52 4.94 -9.26 -8.00
CA GLY A 52 6.41 -9.28 -8.12
C GLY A 52 7.11 -10.32 -7.24
N MET A 53 6.37 -11.22 -6.58
CA MET A 53 6.97 -12.35 -5.87
C MET A 53 7.49 -13.40 -6.86
N LYS A 54 8.69 -13.93 -6.61
CA LYS A 54 9.23 -15.11 -7.27
C LYS A 54 9.46 -16.21 -6.23
N ALA A 55 9.43 -17.46 -6.67
CA ALA A 55 9.80 -18.60 -5.83
C ALA A 55 11.33 -18.70 -5.78
N LYS A 56 11.96 -17.91 -4.90
CA LYS A 56 13.40 -17.94 -4.63
C LYS A 56 13.66 -17.41 -3.21
N GLN A 57 14.85 -17.69 -2.69
CA GLN A 57 15.26 -17.20 -1.39
C GLN A 57 15.26 -15.65 -1.33
N GLY A 58 14.98 -15.13 -0.13
CA GLY A 58 14.87 -13.69 0.14
C GLY A 58 13.46 -13.09 -0.02
N TYR A 59 12.45 -13.84 -0.46
CA TYR A 59 11.05 -13.43 -0.34
C TYR A 59 10.41 -14.02 0.92
N VAL A 60 9.61 -13.22 1.62
CA VAL A 60 8.84 -13.65 2.79
C VAL A 60 7.41 -13.12 2.68
N VAL A 61 6.42 -13.89 3.13
CA VAL A 61 5.02 -13.46 3.16
C VAL A 61 4.53 -13.45 4.59
N TYR A 62 3.87 -12.36 4.99
CA TYR A 62 3.22 -12.23 6.30
C TYR A 62 1.73 -11.99 6.12
N ARG A 63 0.91 -12.72 6.87
CA ARG A 63 -0.53 -12.50 6.96
C ARG A 63 -0.82 -11.56 8.12
N VAL A 64 -1.71 -10.60 7.88
CA VAL A 64 -2.03 -9.52 8.81
C VAL A 64 -3.53 -9.38 8.95
N ALA A 65 -4.02 -9.43 10.18
CA ALA A 65 -5.40 -9.15 10.54
C ALA A 65 -5.57 -7.66 10.90
N ILE A 66 -6.44 -6.96 10.18
CA ILE A 66 -6.79 -5.55 10.43
C ILE A 66 -8.28 -5.45 10.74
N ARG A 67 -8.63 -4.85 11.88
CA ARG A 67 -10.02 -4.68 12.31
C ARG A 67 -10.80 -3.84 11.28
N ARG A 68 -11.99 -4.30 10.95
CA ARG A 68 -12.97 -3.67 10.06
C ARG A 68 -13.73 -2.57 10.80
N GLY A 69 -14.44 -1.76 10.03
CA GLY A 69 -15.33 -0.73 10.55
C GLY A 69 -14.65 0.59 10.86
N GLY A 70 -15.42 1.50 11.45
CA GLY A 70 -14.93 2.78 11.95
C GLY A 70 -14.14 2.62 13.24
N ARG A 71 -13.42 3.67 13.60
CA ARG A 71 -12.79 3.83 14.90
C ARG A 71 -13.80 4.40 15.88
N LYS A 72 -13.58 4.12 17.16
CA LYS A 72 -14.25 4.79 18.27
C LYS A 72 -13.31 5.85 18.82
N ARG A 73 -13.79 7.06 19.08
CA ARG A 73 -13.03 8.09 19.81
C ARG A 73 -12.83 7.59 21.26
N PRO A 74 -11.62 7.68 21.82
CA PRO A 74 -11.43 7.44 23.25
C PRO A 74 -12.34 8.41 24.03
N ASN A 75 -13.16 7.87 24.93
CA ASN A 75 -14.07 8.66 25.75
C ASN A 75 -13.90 8.29 27.22
N PRO A 76 -13.09 9.03 27.99
CA PRO A 76 -12.87 8.75 29.40
C PRO A 76 -14.21 8.68 30.15
N LYS A 77 -14.41 7.62 30.94
CA LYS A 77 -15.62 7.38 31.73
C LYS A 77 -16.94 7.33 30.95
N GLY A 78 -16.90 7.30 29.62
CA GLY A 78 -18.10 7.33 28.78
C GLY A 78 -18.86 8.66 28.81
N ILE A 79 -18.33 9.70 29.47
CA ILE A 79 -18.98 11.00 29.62
C ILE A 79 -18.94 11.74 28.29
N VAL A 80 -20.07 12.27 27.83
CA VAL A 80 -20.12 13.00 26.57
C VAL A 80 -20.59 14.43 26.80
N TYR A 81 -19.80 15.39 26.32
CA TYR A 81 -20.09 16.81 26.44
C TYR A 81 -20.64 17.38 25.12
N GLY A 82 -21.45 18.42 25.22
CA GLY A 82 -22.02 19.16 24.09
C GLY A 82 -23.22 18.47 23.43
N LYS A 83 -23.65 19.01 22.27
CA LYS A 83 -24.86 18.56 21.58
C LYS A 83 -24.73 17.12 21.06
N PRO A 84 -25.75 16.25 21.23
CA PRO A 84 -25.76 14.86 20.74
C PRO A 84 -25.31 14.69 19.28
N LYS A 85 -25.73 15.60 18.41
CA LYS A 85 -25.39 15.59 16.98
C LYS A 85 -23.89 15.71 16.69
N ASN A 86 -23.12 16.39 17.55
CA ASN A 86 -21.71 16.72 17.30
C ASN A 86 -20.73 15.85 18.11
N GLN A 87 -21.24 14.87 18.87
CA GLN A 87 -20.43 14.03 19.74
C GLN A 87 -19.35 13.25 18.97
N GLY A 88 -19.72 12.70 17.80
CA GLY A 88 -18.76 12.10 16.86
C GLY A 88 -17.90 10.99 17.47
N ILE A 89 -18.47 10.15 18.34
CA ILE A 89 -17.73 9.08 19.06
C ILE A 89 -17.57 7.84 18.18
N ASN A 90 -18.66 7.37 17.58
CA ASN A 90 -18.71 6.13 16.81
C ASN A 90 -18.49 6.38 15.30
N GLN A 91 -18.28 5.29 14.56
CA GLN A 91 -18.22 5.27 13.09
C GLN A 91 -17.17 6.21 12.45
N LEU A 92 -16.12 6.58 13.19
CA LEU A 92 -15.06 7.44 12.66
C LEU A 92 -14.22 6.69 11.63
N LYS A 93 -14.47 6.97 10.35
CA LYS A 93 -13.76 6.30 9.24
C LYS A 93 -12.24 6.51 9.37
N ASN A 94 -11.49 5.46 9.05
CA ASN A 94 -10.04 5.58 8.99
C ASN A 94 -9.66 6.38 7.73
N ARG A 95 -8.84 7.43 7.88
CA ARG A 95 -8.35 8.20 6.72
C ARG A 95 -7.41 7.36 5.87
N ARG A 96 -6.62 6.48 6.51
CA ARG A 96 -5.71 5.55 5.82
C ARG A 96 -6.43 4.28 5.39
N ASN A 97 -6.04 3.78 4.23
CA ASN A 97 -6.53 2.49 3.73
C ASN A 97 -6.03 1.34 4.63
N LEU A 98 -6.91 0.39 4.99
CA LEU A 98 -6.57 -0.78 5.81
C LEU A 98 -5.39 -1.58 5.24
N ARG A 99 -5.27 -1.64 3.91
CA ARG A 99 -4.13 -2.26 3.23
C ARG A 99 -2.79 -1.60 3.58
N VAL A 100 -2.74 -0.27 3.59
CA VAL A 100 -1.52 0.50 3.95
C VAL A 100 -1.21 0.30 5.44
N ILE A 101 -2.24 0.16 6.27
CA ILE A 101 -2.05 -0.13 7.70
C ILE A 101 -1.44 -1.52 7.90
N ALA A 102 -1.87 -2.51 7.11
CA ALA A 102 -1.26 -3.85 7.13
C ALA A 102 0.22 -3.81 6.74
N GLU A 103 0.56 -3.12 5.64
CA GLU A 103 1.95 -2.90 5.21
C GLU A 103 2.78 -2.22 6.30
N CYS A 104 2.26 -1.15 6.90
CA CYS A 104 2.90 -0.44 8.02
C CYS A 104 3.06 -1.29 9.28
N ARG A 105 2.15 -2.23 9.55
CA ARG A 105 2.21 -3.11 10.72
C ARG A 105 3.32 -4.15 10.54
N VAL A 106 3.41 -4.75 9.35
CA VAL A 106 4.47 -5.70 9.02
C VAL A 106 5.83 -5.02 8.91
N GLY A 107 5.91 -3.83 8.30
CA GLY A 107 7.16 -3.06 8.22
C GLY A 107 7.73 -2.67 9.59
N ARG A 108 6.89 -2.58 10.63
CA ARG A 108 7.34 -2.41 12.03
C ARG A 108 7.86 -3.72 12.65
N VAL A 109 7.19 -4.84 12.36
CA VAL A 109 7.57 -6.16 12.89
C VAL A 109 8.86 -6.68 12.23
N CYS A 110 9.06 -6.39 10.94
CA CYS A 110 10.22 -6.81 10.17
C CYS A 110 11.00 -5.60 9.61
N PRO A 111 11.66 -4.80 10.46
CA PRO A 111 12.30 -3.54 10.04
C PRO A 111 13.47 -3.73 9.07
N ASN A 112 14.13 -4.90 9.13
CA ASN A 112 15.26 -5.24 8.25
C ASN A 112 14.82 -5.61 6.83
N LEU A 113 13.58 -6.06 6.68
CA LEU A 113 13.02 -6.42 5.38
C LEU A 113 12.43 -5.19 4.67
N ARG A 114 12.09 -5.34 3.39
CA ARG A 114 11.46 -4.29 2.58
C ARG A 114 10.08 -4.73 2.11
N VAL A 115 9.06 -3.93 2.37
CA VAL A 115 7.69 -4.19 1.88
C VAL A 115 7.66 -4.03 0.36
N LEU A 116 7.39 -5.12 -0.36
CA LEU A 116 7.24 -5.09 -1.81
C LEU A 116 5.82 -4.65 -2.20
N ASN A 117 4.83 -5.37 -1.69
CA ASN A 117 3.41 -5.11 -1.95
C ASN A 117 2.53 -5.92 -0.97
N SER A 118 1.21 -5.79 -1.10
CA SER A 118 0.26 -6.59 -0.32
C SER A 118 -0.99 -6.94 -1.12
N TYR A 119 -1.77 -7.92 -0.68
CA TYR A 119 -3.06 -8.22 -1.29
C TYR A 119 -4.06 -8.75 -0.26
N TRP A 120 -5.34 -8.57 -0.55
CA TRP A 120 -6.43 -9.10 0.28
C TRP A 120 -6.57 -10.60 0.06
N VAL A 121 -6.77 -11.34 1.15
CA VAL A 121 -6.90 -12.80 1.15
C VAL A 121 -8.26 -13.24 1.67
N ASN A 122 -8.71 -12.67 2.79
CA ASN A 122 -9.95 -13.10 3.44
C ASN A 122 -10.57 -11.98 4.29
N GLN A 123 -11.82 -12.16 4.69
CA GLN A 123 -12.48 -11.29 5.66
C GLN A 123 -13.48 -12.09 6.50
N ASP A 124 -13.49 -11.82 7.79
CA ASP A 124 -14.57 -12.24 8.70
C ASP A 124 -15.36 -10.99 9.14
N ALA A 125 -16.34 -11.13 10.03
CA ALA A 125 -17.16 -10.03 10.54
C ALA A 125 -16.32 -8.88 11.15
N THR A 126 -15.21 -9.20 11.82
CA THR A 126 -14.42 -8.27 12.63
C THR A 126 -13.13 -7.82 11.95
N TYR A 127 -12.51 -8.64 11.12
CA TYR A 127 -11.17 -8.45 10.55
C TYR A 127 -11.15 -8.64 9.03
N LYS A 128 -10.29 -7.87 8.38
CA LYS A 128 -9.81 -8.11 7.02
C LYS A 128 -8.39 -8.63 7.09
N TYR A 129 -8.11 -9.66 6.30
CA TYR A 129 -6.82 -10.32 6.24
C TYR A 129 -6.09 -9.93 4.96
N TYR A 130 -4.84 -9.50 5.10
CA TYR A 130 -3.95 -9.16 4.01
C TYR A 130 -2.68 -10.00 4.08
N GLU A 131 -2.18 -10.45 2.95
CA GLU A 131 -0.83 -10.98 2.84
C GLU A 131 0.08 -9.87 2.31
N VAL A 132 1.14 -9.60 3.05
CA VAL A 132 2.17 -8.60 2.73
C VAL A 132 3.42 -9.35 2.29
N ILE A 133 3.91 -9.02 1.11
CA ILE A 133 5.13 -9.58 0.53
C ILE A 133 6.29 -8.69 0.95
N LEU A 134 7.27 -9.31 1.59
CA LEU A 134 8.52 -8.72 2.03
C LEU A 134 9.68 -9.29 1.22
N VAL A 135 10.73 -8.49 1.09
CA VAL A 135 11.98 -8.88 0.46
C VAL A 135 13.14 -8.57 1.40
N ASP A 136 14.05 -9.52 1.55
CA ASP A 136 15.30 -9.34 2.26
C ASP A 136 16.33 -8.64 1.36
N PRO A 137 16.73 -7.39 1.66
CA PRO A 137 17.70 -6.67 0.87
C PRO A 137 19.13 -7.23 1.01
N ASN A 138 19.42 -7.98 2.07
CA ASN A 138 20.78 -8.48 2.36
C ASN A 138 21.06 -9.83 1.66
N HIS A 139 20.02 -10.56 1.27
CA HIS A 139 20.16 -11.87 0.65
C HIS A 139 20.82 -11.79 -0.74
N SER A 140 21.83 -12.63 -1.01
CA SER A 140 22.58 -12.67 -2.27
C SER A 140 21.67 -12.89 -3.50
N ALA A 141 20.73 -13.83 -3.40
CA ALA A 141 19.72 -14.10 -4.43
C ALA A 141 18.83 -12.89 -4.79
N ILE A 142 18.70 -11.89 -3.91
CA ILE A 142 18.00 -10.63 -4.20
C ILE A 142 18.95 -9.60 -4.79
N ARG A 143 20.12 -9.41 -4.17
CA ARG A 143 21.13 -8.43 -4.60
C ARG A 143 21.64 -8.68 -6.02
N ASN A 144 21.83 -9.95 -6.37
CA ASN A 144 22.35 -10.36 -7.68
C ASN A 144 21.25 -10.47 -8.76
N ASP A 145 19.95 -10.41 -8.40
CA ASP A 145 18.89 -10.51 -9.41
C ASP A 145 18.53 -9.12 -9.97
N PRO A 146 18.83 -8.84 -11.26
CA PRO A 146 18.61 -7.54 -11.89
C PRO A 146 17.14 -7.12 -11.97
N THR A 147 16.20 -8.05 -11.73
CA THR A 147 14.76 -7.76 -11.75
C THR A 147 14.22 -7.22 -10.42
N ILE A 148 14.86 -7.53 -9.28
CA ILE A 148 14.38 -7.13 -7.95
C ILE A 148 15.40 -6.30 -7.16
N ASN A 149 16.69 -6.36 -7.50
CA ASN A 149 17.76 -5.68 -6.76
C ASN A 149 17.55 -4.18 -6.54
N TRP A 150 16.73 -3.50 -7.35
CA TRP A 150 16.33 -2.11 -7.14
C TRP A 150 15.78 -1.87 -5.73
N ILE A 151 15.06 -2.84 -5.11
CA ILE A 151 14.47 -2.69 -3.78
C ILE A 151 15.52 -2.64 -2.65
N VAL A 152 16.75 -3.06 -2.95
CA VAL A 152 17.88 -3.08 -2.02
C VAL A 152 18.35 -1.65 -1.71
N ASN A 153 18.18 -0.71 -2.66
CA ASN A 153 18.66 0.65 -2.49
C ASN A 153 18.09 1.31 -1.21
N PRO A 154 18.89 2.08 -0.45
CA PRO A 154 18.45 2.70 0.81
C PRO A 154 17.19 3.56 0.67
N VAL A 155 16.96 4.17 -0.50
CA VAL A 155 15.76 4.97 -0.81
C VAL A 155 14.44 4.19 -0.71
N HIS A 156 14.49 2.85 -0.72
CA HIS A 156 13.32 1.99 -0.58
C HIS A 156 13.11 1.46 0.84
N LYS A 157 13.97 1.84 1.80
CA LYS A 157 13.76 1.60 3.24
C LYS A 157 12.49 2.31 3.70
N HIS A 158 11.64 1.60 4.45
CA HIS A 158 10.36 2.11 4.95
C HIS A 158 9.47 2.79 3.89
N ARG A 159 9.45 2.27 2.65
CA ARG A 159 8.66 2.84 1.55
C ARG A 159 7.15 2.89 1.82
N GLU A 160 6.64 2.05 2.72
CA GLU A 160 5.28 2.12 3.26
C GLU A 160 5.02 3.39 4.10
N ARG A 161 6.08 4.11 4.47
CA ARG A 161 6.12 5.40 5.17
C ARG A 161 7.05 6.41 4.49
N ASN A 162 6.88 6.59 3.19
CA ASN A 162 7.60 7.62 2.44
C ASN A 162 7.39 9.02 3.09
N LEU A 163 8.49 9.73 3.39
CA LEU A 163 8.48 11.07 4.00
C LEU A 163 7.65 12.07 3.19
N ARG A 164 7.69 12.00 1.86
CA ARG A 164 6.85 12.84 0.98
C ARG A 164 5.36 12.59 1.19
N VAL A 165 4.95 11.32 1.36
CA VAL A 165 3.55 10.95 1.67
C VAL A 165 3.17 11.40 3.08
N ILE A 166 4.13 11.36 4.02
CA ILE A 166 3.93 11.88 5.37
C ILE A 166 3.70 13.39 5.33
N ALA A 167 4.48 14.15 4.56
CA ALA A 167 4.31 15.58 4.36
C ALA A 167 2.93 15.91 3.76
N GLU A 168 2.53 15.23 2.68
CA GLU A 168 1.19 15.37 2.09
C GLU A 168 0.08 15.11 3.14
N CYS A 169 0.24 14.05 3.95
CA CYS A 169 -0.71 13.74 5.02
C CYS A 169 -0.70 14.74 6.18
N ARG A 170 0.43 15.41 6.47
CA ARG A 170 0.51 16.46 7.49
C ARG A 170 -0.27 17.68 7.01
N VAL A 171 0.01 18.16 5.80
CA VAL A 171 -0.70 19.30 5.22
C VAL A 171 -2.20 19.02 5.07
N GLY A 172 -2.59 17.82 4.60
CA GLY A 172 -4.02 17.44 4.52
C GLY A 172 -4.74 17.32 5.87
N ARG A 173 -4.02 17.35 7.01
CA ARG A 173 -4.63 17.49 8.35
C ARG A 173 -4.80 18.95 8.75
N VAL A 174 -3.83 19.79 8.43
CA VAL A 174 -3.84 21.24 8.70
C VAL A 174 -4.92 21.92 7.86
N CYS A 175 -5.03 21.56 6.58
CA CYS A 175 -5.98 22.12 5.62
C CYS A 175 -7.04 21.08 5.21
N PRO A 176 -7.99 20.70 6.08
CA PRO A 176 -8.93 19.60 5.83
C PRO A 176 -9.99 19.91 4.75
N ASN A 177 -10.23 21.19 4.48
CA ASN A 177 -11.22 21.65 3.50
C ASN A 177 -10.67 21.54 2.06
N LEU A 178 -9.36 21.69 1.90
CA LEU A 178 -8.67 21.59 0.62
C LEU A 178 -8.42 20.13 0.22
N ARG A 179 -7.93 19.93 -1.02
CA ARG A 179 -7.55 18.63 -1.58
C ARG A 179 -6.08 18.63 -1.95
N VAL A 180 -5.33 17.63 -1.48
CA VAL A 180 -3.93 17.45 -1.89
C VAL A 180 -3.88 16.97 -3.34
N LEU A 181 -3.35 17.81 -4.23
CA LEU A 181 -3.11 17.47 -5.62
C LEU A 181 -1.85 16.62 -5.76
N ASN A 182 -0.71 17.17 -5.35
CA ASN A 182 0.60 16.55 -5.41
C ASN A 182 1.57 17.25 -4.43
N SER A 183 2.84 16.88 -4.50
CA SER A 183 3.92 17.50 -3.74
C SER A 183 5.23 17.45 -4.54
N TYR A 184 6.26 18.18 -4.16
CA TYR A 184 7.62 18.01 -4.69
C TYR A 184 8.67 18.29 -3.61
N TRP A 185 9.90 17.83 -3.85
CA TRP A 185 11.02 18.05 -2.92
C TRP A 185 11.61 19.43 -3.18
N VAL A 186 11.97 20.14 -2.11
CA VAL A 186 12.53 21.50 -2.19
C VAL A 186 13.99 21.48 -1.74
N ASN A 187 14.22 21.13 -0.49
CA ASN A 187 15.55 21.03 0.11
C ASN A 187 15.56 20.02 1.27
N GLN A 188 16.73 19.84 1.88
CA GLN A 188 16.91 19.03 3.09
C GLN A 188 18.02 19.65 3.94
N ASP A 189 17.92 19.47 5.25
CA ASP A 189 19.00 19.75 6.20
C ASP A 189 19.44 18.42 6.87
N ALA A 190 20.20 18.51 7.96
CA ALA A 190 20.67 17.33 8.71
C ALA A 190 19.53 16.51 9.36
N THR A 191 18.39 17.13 9.66
CA THR A 191 17.30 16.57 10.47
C THR A 191 16.01 16.33 9.67
N TYR A 192 15.70 17.20 8.72
CA TYR A 192 14.45 17.30 8.00
C TYR A 192 14.62 17.28 6.48
N LYS A 193 13.57 16.79 5.84
CA LYS A 193 13.37 16.93 4.39
C LYS A 193 12.15 17.78 4.16
N TYR A 194 12.30 18.79 3.34
CA TYR A 194 11.25 19.75 3.05
C TYR A 194 10.57 19.38 1.73
N TYR A 195 9.25 19.54 1.74
CA TYR A 195 8.39 19.27 0.59
C TYR A 195 7.34 20.36 0.50
N GLU A 196 7.18 20.93 -0.68
CA GLU A 196 6.02 21.76 -0.99
C GLU A 196 4.86 20.87 -1.41
N VAL A 197 3.68 21.14 -0.83
CA VAL A 197 2.47 20.36 -1.05
C VAL A 197 1.45 21.25 -1.74
N ILE A 198 1.03 20.83 -2.93
CA ILE A 198 0.09 21.56 -3.76
C ILE A 198 -1.33 21.18 -3.32
N LEU A 199 -2.10 22.18 -2.92
CA LEU A 199 -3.49 22.05 -2.50
C LEU A 199 -4.42 22.69 -3.54
N VAL A 200 -5.65 22.18 -3.61
CA VAL A 200 -6.71 22.71 -4.46
C VAL A 200 -7.95 22.91 -3.61
N ASP A 201 -8.61 24.06 -3.76
CA ASP A 201 -9.90 24.31 -3.14
C ASP A 201 -11.05 23.72 -3.98
N PRO A 202 -11.75 22.68 -3.53
CA PRO A 202 -12.86 22.09 -4.26
C PRO A 202 -14.12 22.98 -4.29
N ASN A 203 -14.19 24.03 -3.47
CA ASN A 203 -15.37 24.90 -3.38
C ASN A 203 -15.25 26.13 -4.30
N HIS A 204 -14.04 26.46 -4.76
CA HIS A 204 -13.82 27.62 -5.61
C HIS A 204 -14.43 27.42 -7.01
N SER A 205 -15.16 28.42 -7.51
CA SER A 205 -15.86 28.37 -8.81
C SER A 205 -14.89 28.06 -9.97
N ALA A 206 -13.72 28.70 -10.00
CA ALA A 206 -12.69 28.45 -11.01
C ALA A 206 -12.28 26.97 -11.10
N ILE A 207 -12.17 26.27 -9.97
CA ILE A 207 -11.79 24.84 -9.97
C ILE A 207 -12.96 23.95 -10.39
N ARG A 208 -14.20 24.32 -10.01
CA ARG A 208 -15.40 23.55 -10.33
C ARG A 208 -15.74 23.63 -11.81
N ASN A 209 -15.51 24.78 -12.42
CA ASN A 209 -15.84 25.05 -13.81
C ASN A 209 -14.71 24.65 -14.78
N ASP A 210 -13.49 24.45 -14.30
CA ASP A 210 -12.36 24.04 -15.13
C ASP A 210 -12.39 22.52 -15.42
N PRO A 211 -12.61 22.10 -16.68
CA PRO A 211 -12.71 20.70 -17.07
C PRO A 211 -11.40 19.91 -16.89
N THR A 212 -10.25 20.58 -16.76
CA THR A 212 -8.94 19.91 -16.62
C THR A 212 -8.70 19.39 -15.20
N ILE A 213 -9.25 20.08 -14.19
CA ILE A 213 -8.97 19.80 -12.77
C ILE A 213 -10.22 19.45 -11.96
N ASN A 214 -11.43 19.78 -12.42
CA ASN A 214 -12.67 19.59 -11.66
C ASN A 214 -12.90 18.16 -11.17
N TRP A 215 -12.27 17.16 -11.78
CA TRP A 215 -12.27 15.77 -11.30
C TRP A 215 -11.91 15.67 -9.81
N ILE A 216 -11.03 16.53 -9.30
CA ILE A 216 -10.57 16.52 -7.89
C ILE A 216 -11.65 16.96 -6.90
N VAL A 217 -12.68 17.66 -7.37
CA VAL A 217 -13.79 18.18 -6.57
C VAL A 217 -14.66 17.04 -6.02
N ASN A 218 -14.76 15.93 -6.76
CA ASN A 218 -15.63 14.83 -6.39
C ASN A 218 -15.33 14.32 -4.96
N PRO A 219 -16.37 14.02 -4.15
CA PRO A 219 -16.19 13.57 -2.75
C PRO A 219 -15.28 12.35 -2.60
N VAL A 220 -15.20 11.51 -3.64
CA VAL A 220 -14.32 10.34 -3.72
C VAL A 220 -12.82 10.69 -3.66
N HIS A 221 -12.44 11.96 -3.83
CA HIS A 221 -11.06 12.45 -3.73
C HIS A 221 -10.72 13.11 -2.38
N LYS A 222 -11.66 13.15 -1.42
CA LYS A 222 -11.37 13.53 -0.04
C LYS A 222 -10.31 12.60 0.58
N HIS A 223 -9.34 13.17 1.30
CA HIS A 223 -8.23 12.44 1.92
C HIS A 223 -7.49 11.47 0.97
N ARG A 224 -7.30 11.85 -0.30
CA ARG A 224 -6.66 11.00 -1.32
C ARG A 224 -5.18 10.73 -1.00
N GLU A 225 -4.51 11.65 -0.33
CA GLU A 225 -3.16 11.52 0.22
C GLU A 225 -3.06 10.38 1.24
N CYS A 226 -3.99 10.29 2.18
CA CYS A 226 -4.02 9.22 3.18
C CYS A 226 -4.32 7.83 2.55
N ARG A 227 -4.95 7.81 1.37
CA ARG A 227 -5.23 6.59 0.59
C ARG A 227 -4.12 6.24 -0.41
N GLY A 228 -3.06 7.07 -0.49
CA GLY A 228 -1.92 6.91 -1.39
C GLY A 228 -2.26 7.12 -2.86
N LEU A 229 -3.33 7.87 -3.16
CA LEU A 229 -3.76 8.13 -4.55
C LEU A 229 -3.01 9.32 -5.18
N THR A 230 -2.21 10.05 -4.42
CA THR A 230 -1.22 11.01 -4.92
C THR A 230 -0.13 10.31 -5.72
N ALA A 231 0.62 11.05 -6.55
CA ALA A 231 1.71 10.48 -7.34
C ALA A 231 2.76 9.83 -6.42
N ALA A 232 3.11 10.50 -5.32
CA ALA A 232 4.01 9.97 -4.30
C ALA A 232 3.52 8.65 -3.70
N GLY A 233 2.23 8.59 -3.32
CA GLY A 233 1.63 7.38 -2.74
C GLY A 233 1.49 6.21 -3.73
N ARG A 234 1.27 6.50 -5.02
CA ARG A 234 1.25 5.46 -6.07
C ARG A 234 2.65 4.97 -6.39
N HIS A 235 3.63 5.87 -6.48
CA HIS A 235 5.02 5.55 -6.74
C HIS A 235 5.61 4.65 -5.65
N ALA A 236 5.39 5.01 -4.38
CA ALA A 236 5.83 4.23 -3.23
C ALA A 236 5.32 2.78 -3.27
N ARG A 237 4.13 2.54 -3.84
CA ARG A 237 3.49 1.22 -3.94
C ARG A 237 3.72 0.51 -5.29
N GLY A 238 4.48 1.10 -6.20
CA GLY A 238 4.67 0.56 -7.55
C GLY A 238 3.38 0.51 -8.38
N MET A 239 2.38 1.35 -8.06
CA MET A 239 1.06 1.38 -8.69
C MET A 239 0.96 2.32 -9.89
N THR A 240 2.08 2.90 -10.35
CA THR A 240 2.10 3.90 -11.43
C THR A 240 1.96 3.31 -12.84
N LYS A 241 1.96 1.98 -13.01
CA LYS A 241 1.96 1.33 -14.34
C LYS A 241 0.79 0.35 -14.49
N LYS A 242 0.08 0.45 -15.62
CA LYS A 242 -1.03 -0.44 -16.04
C LYS A 242 -0.53 -1.43 -17.13
N GLY A 243 -1.11 -2.63 -17.22
CA GLY A 243 -0.93 -3.56 -18.36
C GLY A 243 -0.20 -4.89 -18.10
N HIS A 244 -0.35 -5.84 -19.03
CA HIS A 244 0.38 -7.12 -19.06
C HIS A 244 1.88 -6.85 -19.32
N ARG A 245 2.79 -7.44 -18.52
CA ARG A 245 4.25 -7.13 -18.48
C ARG A 245 4.66 -5.82 -17.77
N ALA A 246 3.76 -5.11 -17.07
CA ALA A 246 4.13 -3.97 -16.21
C ALA A 246 5.19 -4.34 -15.14
N ASN A 247 5.17 -5.60 -14.69
CA ASN A 247 6.10 -6.19 -13.73
C ASN A 247 7.56 -6.22 -14.22
N LYS A 248 7.78 -6.12 -15.53
CA LYS A 248 9.12 -6.11 -16.11
C LYS A 248 9.74 -4.70 -16.17
N ARG A 249 9.01 -3.59 -16.01
CA ARG A 249 9.58 -2.23 -16.16
C ARG A 249 9.60 -1.46 -14.84
N ILE A 250 10.70 -1.55 -14.08
CA ILE A 250 10.93 -0.73 -12.88
C ILE A 250 11.80 0.49 -13.23
N GLY A 251 11.36 1.71 -12.84
CA GLY A 251 12.10 2.97 -13.01
C GLY A 251 11.91 3.69 -14.35
N GLY A 252 10.69 4.12 -14.70
CA GLY A 252 10.50 5.02 -15.85
C GLY A 252 10.20 4.31 -17.18
N SER A 253 11.19 3.78 -17.92
CA SER A 253 11.00 3.39 -19.33
C SER A 253 11.22 1.90 -19.65
N TRP A 254 10.74 1.45 -20.83
CA TRP A 254 11.05 0.12 -21.38
C TRP A 254 12.55 -0.04 -21.63
N ARG A 255 13.15 1.00 -22.20
CA ARG A 255 14.58 1.08 -22.54
C ARG A 255 15.45 0.91 -21.29
N ALA A 256 15.14 1.59 -20.19
CA ALA A 256 15.87 1.44 -18.93
C ALA A 256 15.81 0.01 -18.37
N SER A 257 14.68 -0.67 -18.52
CA SER A 257 14.55 -2.07 -18.13
C SER A 257 15.27 -3.03 -19.07
N TRP A 258 15.31 -2.74 -20.37
CA TRP A 258 16.02 -3.54 -21.35
C TRP A 258 17.52 -3.41 -21.12
N MET A 259 18.02 -2.17 -21.00
CA MET A 259 19.42 -1.89 -20.67
C MET A 259 19.83 -2.62 -19.38
N ARG A 260 19.11 -2.48 -18.26
CA ARG A 260 19.48 -3.18 -17.01
C ARG A 260 19.58 -4.72 -17.13
N ARG A 261 18.83 -5.35 -18.03
CA ARG A 261 18.91 -6.81 -18.24
C ARG A 261 20.03 -7.23 -19.19
N ASN A 262 20.43 -6.33 -20.09
CA ASN A 262 21.34 -6.62 -21.19
C ASN A 262 22.68 -5.88 -21.05
N THR A 263 22.82 -5.00 -20.05
CA THR A 263 24.07 -4.35 -19.68
C THR A 263 24.76 -5.21 -18.62
N LEU A 264 25.99 -5.63 -18.92
CA LEU A 264 26.85 -6.37 -18.00
C LEU A 264 27.13 -5.51 -16.76
N SER A 265 26.68 -5.95 -15.59
CA SER A 265 26.95 -5.28 -14.32
C SER A 265 28.17 -5.92 -13.67
N LEU A 266 29.36 -5.43 -13.99
CA LEU A 266 30.59 -5.82 -13.31
C LEU A 266 30.60 -5.28 -11.87
N ARG A 267 30.91 -6.12 -10.89
CA ARG A 267 31.13 -5.64 -9.52
C ARG A 267 32.42 -4.81 -9.54
N ARG A 268 32.39 -3.57 -9.03
CA ARG A 268 33.62 -2.85 -8.72
C ARG A 268 34.39 -3.68 -7.70
N PHE A 269 35.63 -4.04 -8.06
CA PHE A 269 36.59 -4.57 -7.09
C PHE A 269 36.74 -3.51 -5.99
N ARG A 270 36.63 -3.94 -4.74
CA ARG A 270 36.89 -3.12 -3.57
C ARG A 270 38.05 -3.75 -2.84
#